data_AF-A0A8T5Q377-F1
#
_entry.id   AF-A0A8T5Q377-F1
#
_cell.length_a   1.000
_cell.length_b   1.000
_cell.length_c   1.000
_cell.angle_alpha   90.00
_cell.angle_beta   90.00
_cell.angle_gamma   90.00
#
_symmetry.space_group_name_H-M   'P 1'
#
loop_
_entity.id
_entity.type
_entity.pdbx_description
1 polymer ?
#
loop_
_entity_poly.entity_id
_entity_poly.type
_entity_poly.pdbx_seq_one_letter_code
_entity_poly.pdbx_strand_id
1 'polypeptide(L)' 'MKQLIPIGMMVISIGFMLIFIGALSSAKEGKTGSKVAVGGFIGFIPFGFANDKRMLYAVMAVSAACMLLWFCFMFRR' A
#
# COMPACT_ATOMS: atom_id res chain seq x y z
N MET A 1 -27.47 19.20 15.00
CA MET A 1 -26.03 18.83 15.03
C MET A 1 -25.80 17.34 15.32
N LYS A 2 -26.45 16.73 16.33
CA LYS A 2 -26.26 15.30 16.67
C LYS A 2 -26.51 14.31 15.52
N GLN A 3 -27.37 14.65 14.56
CA GLN A 3 -27.69 13.79 13.41
C GLN A 3 -26.74 13.95 12.21
N LEU A 4 -25.96 15.04 12.12
CA LEU A 4 -25.02 15.23 11.00
C LEU A 4 -23.78 14.35 11.12
N ILE A 5 -23.33 14.10 12.35
CA ILE A 5 -22.17 13.26 12.67
C ILE A 5 -22.35 11.80 12.19
N PRO A 6 -23.46 11.09 12.50
CA PRO A 6 -23.66 9.73 12.02
C PRO A 6 -23.85 9.65 10.49
N ILE A 7 -24.49 10.67 9.89
CA ILE A 7 -24.64 10.75 8.43
C ILE A 7 -23.27 10.90 7.75
N GLY A 8 -22.40 11.77 8.29
CA GLY A 8 -21.03 11.92 7.78
C GLY A 8 -20.21 10.61 7.87
N MET A 9 -20.33 9.87 8.97
CA MET A 9 -19.68 8.57 9.12
C MET A 9 -20.18 7.53 8.10
N MET A 10 -21.48 7.49 7.82
CA MET A 10 -22.04 6.60 6.77
C MET A 10 -21.46 6.93 5.40
N VAL A 11 -21.40 8.21 5.03
CA VAL A 11 -20.86 8.64 3.73
C VAL A 11 -19.40 8.26 3.57
N ILE A 12 -18.58 8.47 4.61
CA ILE A 12 -17.16 8.07 4.61
C ILE A 12 -17.02 6.55 4.45
N SER A 13 -17.85 5.78 5.14
CA SER A 13 -17.83 4.31 5.08
C SER A 13 -18.18 3.78 3.68
N ILE A 14 -19.16 4.40 3.02
CA ILE A 14 -19.53 4.10 1.63
C ILE A 14 -18.38 4.44 0.67
N GLY A 15 -17.72 5.58 0.89
CA GLY A 15 -16.54 5.97 0.12
C GLY A 15 -15.42 4.93 0.20
N PHE A 16 -15.12 4.43 1.40
CA PHE A 16 -14.14 3.34 1.56
C PHE A 16 -14.58 2.06 0.85
N MET A 17 -15.84 1.66 0.96
CA MET A 17 -16.37 0.48 0.24
C MET A 17 -16.20 0.61 -1.28
N LEU A 18 -16.48 1.78 -1.85
CA LEU A 18 -16.28 2.04 -3.28
C LEU A 18 -14.81 1.94 -3.70
N ILE A 19 -13.89 2.45 -2.88
CA ILE A 19 -12.44 2.32 -3.12
C ILE A 19 -12.01 0.85 -3.10
N PHE A 20 -12.48 0.07 -2.12
CA PHE A 20 -12.18 -1.36 -2.03
C PHE A 20 -12.74 -2.15 -3.23
N ILE A 21 -13.99 -1.88 -3.62
CA ILE A 21 -14.62 -2.53 -4.77
C ILE A 21 -13.90 -2.13 -6.07
N GLY A 22 -13.56 -0.85 -6.24
CA GLY A 22 -12.80 -0.36 -7.39
C GLY A 22 -11.42 -1.01 -7.49
N ALA A 23 -10.68 -1.08 -6.38
CA ALA A 23 -9.38 -1.75 -6.32
C ALA A 23 -9.49 -3.26 -6.64
N LEU A 24 -10.52 -3.92 -6.12
CA LEU A 24 -10.75 -5.35 -6.35
C LEU A 24 -11.25 -5.64 -7.79
N SER A 25 -12.03 -4.73 -8.37
CA SER A 25 -12.53 -4.83 -9.74
C SER A 25 -11.43 -4.56 -10.76
N SER A 26 -10.54 -3.58 -10.50
CA SER A 26 -9.33 -3.37 -11.31
C SER A 26 -8.37 -4.57 -11.26
N ALA A 27 -8.42 -5.39 -10.21
CA ALA A 27 -7.68 -6.65 -10.17
C ALA A 27 -8.32 -7.77 -11.02
N LYS A 28 -9.61 -7.65 -11.38
CA LYS A 28 -10.36 -8.67 -12.14
C LYS A 28 -10.43 -8.44 -13.65
N GLU A 29 -10.20 -7.22 -14.16
CA GLU A 29 -10.08 -6.96 -15.60
C GLU A 29 -8.74 -7.48 -16.15
N GLY A 30 -8.69 -8.80 -16.33
CA GLY A 30 -7.57 -9.55 -16.87
C GLY A 30 -7.33 -9.29 -18.35
N LYS A 31 -6.62 -8.20 -18.68
CA LYS A 31 -5.87 -8.06 -19.95
C LYS A 31 -4.42 -7.61 -19.81
N THR A 32 -3.86 -7.60 -18.61
CA THR A 32 -2.40 -7.56 -18.42
C THR A 32 -2.05 -8.44 -17.21
N GLY A 33 -1.09 -9.36 -17.35
CA GLY A 33 -0.72 -10.30 -16.30
C GLY A 33 -0.48 -9.59 -14.97
N SER A 34 -1.23 -9.99 -13.94
CA SER A 34 -1.21 -9.34 -12.63
C SER A 34 0.23 -9.26 -12.12
N LYS A 35 0.73 -8.04 -11.98
CA LYS A 35 2.10 -7.80 -11.54
C LYS A 35 2.11 -7.91 -10.03
N VAL A 36 2.72 -8.98 -9.54
CA VAL A 36 2.86 -9.25 -8.11
C VAL A 36 4.29 -8.93 -7.71
N ALA A 37 4.43 -8.26 -6.57
CA ALA A 37 5.70 -8.02 -5.93
C ALA A 37 5.57 -8.12 -4.40
N VAL A 38 6.56 -8.75 -3.78
CA VAL A 38 6.65 -8.97 -2.34
C VAL A 38 8.05 -8.57 -1.91
N GLY A 39 8.19 -7.79 -0.84
CA GLY A 39 9.49 -7.40 -0.34
C GLY A 39 9.41 -6.80 1.06
N GLY A 40 10.58 -6.51 1.61
CA GLY A 40 10.74 -6.01 2.97
C GLY A 40 12.21 -5.76 3.27
N PHE A 41 12.60 -5.89 4.53
CA PHE A 41 13.99 -5.77 4.94
C PHE A 41 14.32 -6.85 5.98
N ILE A 42 15.51 -7.45 5.88
CA ILE A 42 16.06 -8.34 6.89
C ILE A 42 17.22 -7.59 7.55
N GLY A 43 17.01 -7.15 8.79
CA GLY A 43 17.94 -6.23 9.46
C GLY A 43 18.04 -4.91 8.67
N PHE A 44 19.19 -4.69 8.05
CA PHE A 44 19.50 -3.46 7.28
C PHE A 44 19.48 -3.65 5.76
N ILE A 45 19.13 -4.84 5.28
CA ILE A 45 19.19 -5.16 3.85
C ILE A 45 17.76 -5.17 3.30
N PRO A 46 17.38 -4.22 2.41
CA PRO A 46 16.11 -4.28 1.72
C PRO A 46 16.11 -5.41 0.69
N PHE A 47 15.06 -6.22 0.69
CA PHE A 47 14.85 -7.34 -0.24
C PHE A 47 13.52 -7.19 -0.99
N GLY A 48 13.45 -7.78 -2.18
CA GLY A 48 12.21 -7.80 -2.96
C GLY A 48 12.24 -8.89 -4.01
N PHE A 49 11.06 -9.42 -4.31
CA PHE A 49 10.77 -10.35 -5.39
C PHE A 49 9.57 -9.82 -6.17
N ALA A 50 9.67 -9.77 -7.48
CA ALA A 50 8.58 -9.34 -8.33
C ALA A 50 8.60 -10.08 -9.66
N ASN A 51 7.41 -10.24 -10.25
CA ASN A 51 7.27 -10.80 -11.59
C ASN A 51 7.58 -9.78 -12.71
N ASP A 52 7.80 -8.51 -12.35
CA ASP A 52 8.12 -7.44 -13.29
C ASP A 52 9.28 -6.59 -12.75
N LYS A 53 10.25 -6.27 -13.60
CA LYS A 53 11.45 -5.51 -13.20
C LYS A 53 11.10 -4.14 -12.63
N ARG A 54 10.09 -3.45 -13.16
CA ARG A 54 9.66 -2.14 -12.64
C ARG A 54 9.04 -2.29 -11.25
N MET A 55 8.28 -3.37 -11.03
CA MET A 55 7.72 -3.66 -9.70
C MET A 55 8.78 -4.08 -8.70
N LEU A 56 9.83 -4.77 -9.13
CA LEU A 56 10.97 -5.09 -8.27
C LEU A 56 11.65 -3.81 -7.77
N TYR A 57 11.96 -2.88 -8.67
CA TYR A 57 12.53 -1.59 -8.30
C TYR A 57 11.61 -0.78 -7.39
N ALA A 58 10.29 -0.79 -7.65
CA ALA A 58 9.32 -0.11 -6.80
C ALA A 58 9.31 -0.68 -5.37
N VAL A 59 9.24 -2.01 -5.21
CA VAL A 59 9.24 -2.66 -3.89
C VAL A 59 10.56 -2.46 -3.16
N MET A 60 11.69 -2.50 -3.86
CA MET A 60 13.00 -2.22 -3.25
C MET A 60 13.12 -0.76 -2.79
N ALA A 61 12.65 0.20 -3.59
CA ALA A 61 12.66 1.62 -3.23
C ALA A 61 11.76 1.89 -2.00
N VAL A 62 10.56 1.32 -1.97
CA VAL A 62 9.63 1.44 -0.84
C VAL A 62 10.25 0.81 0.42
N SER A 63 10.85 -0.38 0.32
CA SER A 63 11.48 -1.05 1.46
C SER A 63 12.66 -0.25 2.02
N ALA A 64 13.50 0.33 1.15
CA ALA A 64 14.60 1.20 1.57
C ALA A 64 14.10 2.50 2.21
N ALA A 65 13.05 3.12 1.67
CA ALA A 65 12.44 4.32 2.25
C ALA A 65 11.84 4.04 3.63
N CYS A 66 11.13 2.93 3.80
CA CYS A 66 10.60 2.50 5.10
C CYS A 66 11.72 2.25 6.12
N MET A 67 12.82 1.66 5.70
CA MET A 67 13.99 1.48 6.56
C MET A 67 14.60 2.82 6.98
N LEU A 68 14.81 3.77 6.06
CA LEU A 68 15.31 5.11 6.40
C LEU A 68 14.39 5.84 7.38
N LEU A 69 13.07 5.75 7.16
CA LEU A 69 12.09 6.30 8.10
C LEU A 69 12.22 5.65 9.48
N TRP A 70 12.32 4.32 9.55
CA TRP A 70 12.52 3.60 10.81
C TRP A 70 13.77 4.09 11.55
N PHE A 71 14.89 4.23 10.85
CA PHE A 71 16.13 4.77 11.40
C PHE A 71 15.93 6.21 11.91
N CYS A 72 15.37 7.09 11.09
CA CYS A 72 15.11 8.48 11.50
C CYS A 72 14.21 8.58 12.73
N PHE A 73 13.21 7.70 12.88
CA PHE A 73 12.35 7.68 14.06
C PHE A 73 13.03 7.05 15.29
N MET A 74 13.83 6.01 15.11
CA MET A 74 14.52 5.32 16.20
C MET A 74 15.66 6.16 16.79
N PHE A 75 16.47 6.82 15.95
CA PHE A 75 17.60 7.64 16.39
C PHE A 75 17.21 9.04 16.88
N ARG A 76 15.95 9.43 16.72
CA ARG A 76 15.40 10.70 17.23
C ARG A 76 14.67 10.54 18.57
N ARG A 77 14.75 9.36 19.18
CA ARG A 77 14.40 9.06 20.58
C ARG A 77 15.67 8.89 21.40
#